data_AF-A0A4Q3CB91-F1
#
_entry.id   AF-A0A4Q3CB91-F1
#
_cell.length_a   1.000
_cell.length_b   1.000
_cell.length_c   1.000
_cell.angle_alpha   90.00
_cell.angle_beta   90.00
_cell.angle_gamma   90.00
#
_symmetry.space_group_name_H-M   'P 1'
#
loop_
_entity.id
_entity.type
_entity.pdbx_description
1 polymer ?
#
loop_
_entity_poly.entity_id
_entity_poly.type
_entity_poly.pdbx_seq_one_letter_code
_entity_poly.pdbx_strand_id
1 'polypeptide(L)' 'MLRWLLALVLLAAAPAAAQIPHLKDDRLIVDGKPFLILGGELGNSSASSRQWLRPKWQRLKDAHLNT' A
#
# COMPACT_ATOMS: atom_id res chain seq x y z
N MET A 1 10.32 -14.11 -36.62
CA MET A 1 10.74 -12.75 -36.23
C MET A 1 9.77 -12.11 -35.23
N LEU A 2 8.48 -11.95 -35.56
CA LEU A 2 7.50 -11.29 -34.67
C LEU A 2 7.25 -12.00 -33.32
N ARG A 3 7.29 -13.34 -33.28
CA ARG A 3 7.13 -14.13 -32.04
C ARG A 3 8.27 -13.93 -31.03
N TRP A 4 9.47 -13.63 -31.52
CA TRP A 4 10.64 -13.37 -30.66
C TRP A 4 10.61 -11.94 -30.09
N LEU A 5 10.10 -10.97 -30.86
CA LEU A 5 9.87 -9.60 -30.38
C LEU A 5 8.78 -9.55 -29.30
N LEU A 6 7.69 -10.32 -29.46
CA LEU A 6 6.64 -10.45 -28.45
C LEU A 6 7.15 -11.05 -27.13
N ALA A 7 8.02 -12.05 -27.20
CA ALA A 7 8.65 -12.64 -26.01
C ALA A 7 9.58 -11.65 -25.28
N LEU A 8 10.28 -10.78 -26.02
CA LEU A 8 11.15 -9.75 -25.44
C LEU A 8 10.37 -8.66 -24.69
N VAL A 9 9.21 -8.25 -25.23
CA VAL A 9 8.32 -7.25 -24.59
C VAL A 9 7.73 -7.78 -23.28
N LEU A 10 7.36 -9.06 -23.24
CA LEU A 10 6.85 -9.71 -22.03
C LEU A 10 7.92 -9.85 -20.92
N LEU A 11 9.19 -9.97 -21.28
CA LEU A 11 10.30 -10.05 -20.31
C LEU A 11 10.64 -8.68 -19.69
N ALA A 12 10.44 -7.59 -20.42
CA ALA A 12 10.69 -6.22 -19.95
C ALA A 12 9.58 -5.67 -19.05
N ALA A 13 8.40 -6.28 -19.07
CA ALA A 13 7.24 -5.90 -18.26
C ALA A 13 7.22 -6.54 -16.87
N ALA A 14 8.37 -7.04 -16.37
CA ALA A 14 8.46 -7.54 -15.01
C ALA A 14 8.06 -6.41 -14.04
N PRO A 15 7.10 -6.63 -13.12
CA PRO A 15 6.73 -5.62 -12.17
C PRO A 15 7.98 -5.27 -11.35
N ALA A 16 8.31 -3.98 -11.31
CA ALA A 16 9.34 -3.50 -10.40
C ALA A 16 8.99 -3.99 -9.00
N ALA A 17 9.94 -4.66 -8.33
CA ALA A 17 9.74 -5.07 -6.94
C ALA A 17 9.28 -3.84 -6.14
N ALA A 18 8.21 -3.99 -5.37
CA ALA A 18 7.70 -2.90 -4.55
C ALA A 18 8.85 -2.37 -3.69
N GLN A 19 9.15 -1.08 -3.83
CA GLN A 19 10.22 -0.47 -3.07
C GLN A 19 9.88 -0.57 -1.59
N ILE A 20 10.84 -1.03 -0.78
CA ILE A 20 10.65 -1.09 0.67
C ILE A 20 10.37 0.33 1.17
N PRO A 21 9.29 0.55 1.96
CA PRO A 21 9.03 1.84 2.54
C PRO A 21 10.21 2.32 3.39
N HIS A 22 10.64 3.56 3.20
CA HIS A 22 11.80 4.13 3.88
C HIS A 22 11.65 5.63 4.08
N LEU A 23 12.42 6.17 5.01
CA LEU A 23 12.53 7.62 5.19
C LEU A 23 13.60 8.18 4.25
N LYS A 24 13.27 9.28 3.56
CA LYS A 24 14.19 10.06 2.75
C LYS A 24 13.90 11.54 2.95
N ASP A 25 14.88 12.30 3.43
CA ASP A 25 14.78 13.73 3.68
C ASP A 25 13.47 14.08 4.43
N ASP A 26 13.31 13.47 5.61
CA ASP A 26 12.15 13.60 6.52
C ASP A 26 10.77 13.17 5.97
N ARG A 27 10.73 12.51 4.80
CA ARG A 27 9.49 12.02 4.20
C ARG A 27 9.47 10.50 4.16
N LEU A 28 8.31 9.92 4.43
CA LEU A 28 8.07 8.50 4.17
C LEU A 28 7.87 8.30 2.67
N ILE A 29 8.65 7.40 2.07
CA ILE A 29 8.53 6.99 0.68
C ILE A 29 7.81 5.65 0.63
N VAL A 30 6.69 5.57 -0.08
CA VAL A 30 5.94 4.34 -0.37
C VAL A 30 5.73 4.27 -1.87
N ASP A 31 5.98 3.10 -2.48
CA ASP A 31 5.86 2.90 -3.93
C ASP A 31 6.61 3.94 -4.78
N GLY A 32 7.81 4.34 -4.33
CA GLY A 32 8.64 5.31 -5.03
C GLY A 32 8.23 6.78 -4.87
N LYS A 33 7.23 7.10 -4.05
CA LYS A 33 6.68 8.46 -3.93
C LYS A 33 6.60 8.91 -2.46
N PRO A 34 6.75 10.22 -2.19
CA PRO A 34 6.42 10.77 -0.87
C PRO A 34 4.97 10.44 -0.49
N PHE A 35 4.79 9.93 0.73
CA PHE A 35 3.52 9.49 1.27
C PHE A 35 3.24 10.21 2.58
N LEU A 36 2.05 10.80 2.69
CA LEU A 36 1.54 11.38 3.93
C LEU A 36 0.60 10.39 4.58
N ILE A 37 0.92 9.99 5.82
CA ILE A 37 0.03 9.16 6.63
C ILE A 37 -1.16 10.02 7.08
N LEU A 38 -2.35 9.65 6.62
CA LEU A 38 -3.63 10.03 7.21
C LEU A 38 -4.07 8.85 8.07
N GLY A 39 -3.50 8.77 9.26
CA GLY A 39 -3.59 7.59 10.12
C GLY A 39 -4.71 7.66 11.17
N GLY A 40 -5.15 6.50 11.62
CA GLY A 40 -5.96 6.33 12.82
C GLY A 40 -5.49 5.13 13.64
N GLU A 41 -5.73 5.17 14.95
CA GLU A 41 -5.32 4.09 15.85
C GLU A 41 -6.55 3.35 16.39
N LEU A 42 -6.43 2.02 16.47
CA LEU A 42 -7.41 1.18 17.13
C LEU A 42 -7.20 1.22 18.65
N GLY A 43 -8.26 1.12 19.45
CA GLY A 43 -8.10 0.97 20.90
C GLY A 43 -7.42 -0.36 21.27
N ASN A 44 -6.80 -0.42 22.45
CA ASN A 44 -5.85 -1.46 22.92
C ASN A 44 -6.29 -2.95 22.86
N SER A 45 -7.55 -3.28 22.54
CA SER A 45 -8.02 -4.67 22.40
C SER A 45 -8.94 -4.87 21.20
N SER A 46 -8.87 -3.93 20.26
CA SER A 46 -9.73 -3.85 19.09
C SER A 46 -9.30 -4.77 17.96
N ALA A 47 -8.00 -5.08 17.87
CA ALA A 47 -7.40 -5.77 16.74
C ALA A 47 -7.50 -7.31 16.82
N SER A 48 -7.91 -7.86 17.96
CA SER A 48 -7.90 -9.31 18.21
C SER A 48 -9.07 -10.06 17.55
N SER A 49 -10.08 -9.34 17.02
CA SER A 49 -11.26 -9.96 16.40
C SER A 49 -11.71 -9.21 15.15
N ARG A 50 -11.68 -9.90 14.02
CA ARG A 50 -12.23 -9.40 12.75
C ARG A 50 -13.71 -9.06 12.88
N GLN A 51 -14.48 -9.87 13.61
CA GLN A 51 -15.92 -9.64 13.81
C GLN A 51 -16.18 -8.31 14.53
N TRP A 52 -15.34 -7.99 15.51
CA TRP A 52 -15.40 -6.76 16.29
C TRP A 52 -14.92 -5.52 15.49
N LEU A 53 -13.96 -5.71 14.57
CA LEU A 53 -13.45 -4.66 13.68
C LEU A 53 -14.43 -4.28 12.56
N ARG A 54 -15.23 -5.21 12.05
CA ARG A 54 -16.15 -4.97 10.91
C ARG A 54 -16.90 -3.64 10.95
N PRO A 55 -17.60 -3.26 12.05
CA PRO A 55 -18.34 -1.99 12.07
C PRO A 55 -17.45 -0.74 12.04
N LYS A 56 -16.16 -0.86 12.40
CA LYS A 56 -15.23 0.27 12.50
C LYS A 56 -14.62 0.65 11.15
N TRP A 57 -14.55 -0.30 10.22
CA TRP A 57 -14.05 -0.03 8.87
C TRP A 57 -14.81 1.06 8.13
N GLN A 58 -16.13 1.14 8.30
CA GLN A 58 -16.89 2.23 7.67
C GLN A 58 -16.45 3.58 8.22
N ARG A 59 -16.30 3.70 9.55
CA ARG A 59 -15.84 4.93 10.19
C ARG A 59 -14.45 5.37 9.71
N LEU A 60 -13.51 4.43 9.51
CA LEU A 60 -12.17 4.77 9.02
C LEU A 60 -12.20 5.25 7.55
N LYS A 61 -13.06 4.64 6.72
CA LYS A 61 -13.30 5.07 5.34
C LYS A 61 -13.93 6.47 5.28
N ASP A 62 -14.94 6.71 6.10
CA ASP A 62 -15.63 8.00 6.18
C ASP A 62 -14.67 9.11 6.66
N ALA A 63 -13.64 8.76 7.44
CA ALA A 63 -12.56 9.64 7.86
C ALA A 63 -11.44 9.81 6.82
N HIS A 64 -11.53 9.16 5.66
CA HIS A 64 -10.53 9.21 4.58
C HIS A 64 -9.10 8.82 5.00
N LEU A 65 -8.98 7.90 5.95
CA LEU A 65 -7.68 7.39 6.38
C LEU A 65 -7.06 6.54 5.28
N ASN A 66 -5.74 6.64 5.14
CA ASN A 66 -4.94 5.84 4.21
C ASN A 66 -3.98 4.87 4.92
N THR A 67 -4.05 4.80 6.26
CA THR A 67 -3.25 3.91 7.12
C THR A 67 -4.05 3.57 8.37
#